data_AF-H0G9Q6-F1
#
_entry.id   AF-H0G9Q6-F1
#
_cell.length_a   1.000
_cell.length_b   1.000
_cell.length_c   1.000
_cell.angle_alpha   90.00
_cell.angle_beta   90.00
_cell.angle_gamma   90.00
#
_symmetry.space_group_name_H-M   'P 1'
#
loop_
_entity.id
_entity.type
_entity.pdbx_description
1 polymer ?
#
loop_
_entity_poly.entity_id
_entity_poly.type
_entity_poly.pdbx_seq_one_letter_code
_entity_poly.pdbx_strand_id
1 'polypeptide(L)'
;MEGFMMPSQPVRIAYIAGYGRSGSTILDIALGQHAAVVGAGEITSLTRHVWRHNEYCACGNAIRDCSFWSSVRREWSDGQDPGLMEEYCALQQKFE
;
A
#
# COMPACT_ATOMS: atom_id res chain seq x y z
N MET A 1 -21.70 -24.27 -15.48
CA MET A 1 -20.23 -24.36 -15.53
C MET A 1 -19.70 -23.48 -14.42
N GLU A 2 -19.59 -24.04 -13.21
CA GLU A 2 -18.99 -23.35 -12.07
C GLU A 2 -17.48 -23.27 -12.30
N GLY A 3 -16.97 -22.03 -12.42
CA GLY A 3 -15.56 -21.76 -12.54
C GLY A 3 -14.86 -22.10 -11.23
N PHE A 4 -14.01 -23.12 -11.28
CA PHE A 4 -13.12 -23.49 -10.18
C PHE A 4 -12.18 -22.32 -9.90
N MET A 5 -12.43 -21.56 -8.84
CA MET A 5 -11.54 -20.51 -8.34
C MET A 5 -10.30 -21.18 -7.77
N MET A 6 -9.21 -21.17 -8.54
CA MET A 6 -7.90 -21.64 -8.10
C MET A 6 -7.48 -20.82 -6.87
N PRO A 7 -7.01 -21.44 -5.76
CA PRO A 7 -6.50 -20.68 -4.63
C PRO A 7 -5.31 -19.84 -5.11
N SER A 8 -5.42 -18.51 -4.96
CA SER A 8 -4.36 -17.59 -5.33
C SER A 8 -3.10 -17.96 -4.54
N GLN A 9 -1.97 -18.14 -5.24
CA GLN A 9 -0.70 -18.35 -4.58
C GLN A 9 -0.45 -17.22 -3.56
N PRO A 10 0.09 -17.52 -2.36
CA PRO A 10 0.32 -16.51 -1.35
C PRO A 10 1.24 -15.40 -1.87
N VAL A 11 0.91 -14.15 -1.55
CA VAL A 11 1.71 -12.99 -1.96
C VAL A 11 3.09 -13.09 -1.30
N ARG A 12 4.15 -13.07 -2.10
CA ARG A 12 5.53 -13.04 -1.60
C ARG A 12 5.91 -11.62 -1.24
N ILE A 13 6.32 -11.40 0.01
CA ILE A 13 6.68 -10.09 0.53
C ILE A 13 8.19 -9.99 0.75
N ALA A 14 8.81 -8.95 0.21
CA ALA A 14 10.18 -8.55 0.50
C ALA A 14 10.13 -7.27 1.35
N TYR A 15 10.55 -7.36 2.62
CA TYR A 15 10.59 -6.21 3.53
C TYR A 15 11.96 -5.54 3.50
N ILE A 16 12.01 -4.25 3.15
CA ILE A 16 13.24 -3.45 3.14
C ILE A 16 13.38 -2.74 4.48
N ALA A 17 14.36 -3.16 5.28
CA ALA A 17 14.68 -2.55 6.57
C ALA A 17 16.08 -1.95 6.57
N GLY A 18 16.24 -0.77 7.17
CA GLY A 18 17.52 -0.10 7.31
C GLY A 18 17.41 1.18 8.13
N TYR A 19 18.56 1.73 8.53
CA TYR A 19 18.59 3.04 9.16
C TYR A 19 18.15 4.14 8.18
N GLY A 20 17.64 5.26 8.71
CA GLY A 20 17.34 6.43 7.90
C GLY A 20 18.56 6.86 7.07
N ARG A 21 18.33 7.17 5.79
CA ARG A 21 19.37 7.58 4.82
C ARG A 21 20.39 6.48 4.46
N SER A 22 20.02 5.21 4.59
CA SER A 22 20.84 4.05 4.16
C SER A 22 20.63 3.64 2.70
N GLY A 23 19.78 4.33 1.95
CA GLY A 23 19.45 3.98 0.56
C GLY A 23 18.31 2.95 0.42
N SER A 24 17.48 2.75 1.44
CA SER A 24 16.27 1.91 1.34
C SER A 24 15.34 2.35 0.20
N THR A 25 15.16 3.66 0.00
CA THR A 25 14.34 4.21 -1.08
C THR A 25 14.91 3.91 -2.47
N ILE A 26 16.23 4.06 -2.68
CA ILE A 26 16.83 3.76 -3.99
C ILE A 26 16.80 2.24 -4.27
N LEU A 27 16.90 1.41 -3.22
CA LEU A 27 16.73 -0.04 -3.34
C LEU A 27 15.29 -0.41 -3.74
N ASP A 28 14.27 0.17 -3.10
CA ASP A 28 12.85 -0.03 -3.44
C ASP A 28 12.58 0.36 -4.90
N ILE A 29 13.06 1.52 -5.33
CA ILE A 29 12.93 2.00 -6.71
C ILE A 29 13.60 1.03 -7.70
N ALA A 30 14.81 0.56 -7.40
CA ALA A 30 15.56 -0.35 -8.28
C ALA A 30 14.86 -1.71 -8.42
N LEU A 31 14.38 -2.28 -7.32
CA LEU A 31 13.61 -3.53 -7.34
C LEU A 31 12.27 -3.37 -8.06
N GLY A 32 11.60 -2.23 -7.88
CA GLY A 32 10.34 -1.89 -8.53
C GLY A 32 10.43 -1.70 -10.05
N GLN A 33 11.64 -1.65 -10.64
CA GLN A 33 11.80 -1.66 -12.10
C GLN A 33 11.55 -3.04 -12.72
N HIS A 34 11.53 -4.11 -11.91
CA HIS A 34 11.31 -5.46 -12.40
C HIS A 34 9.81 -5.75 -12.55
N ALA A 35 9.37 -6.23 -13.72
CA ALA A 35 7.95 -6.42 -14.05
C ALA A 35 7.17 -7.37 -13.10
N ALA A 36 7.86 -8.23 -12.36
CA ALA A 36 7.27 -9.13 -11.38
C ALA A 36 7.25 -8.57 -9.93
N VAL A 37 7.71 -7.34 -9.72
CA VAL A 37 7.84 -6.70 -8.40
C VAL A 37 7.04 -5.40 -8.39
N VAL A 38 6.29 -5.18 -7.32
CA VAL A 38 5.64 -3.90 -7.04
C VAL A 38 6.36 -3.26 -5.86
N GLY A 39 6.99 -2.12 -6.08
CA GLY A 39 7.51 -1.27 -5.00
C GLY A 39 6.35 -0.56 -4.30
N ALA A 40 6.12 -0.88 -3.03
CA ALA A 40 5.02 -0.31 -2.25
C ALA A 40 5.42 0.97 -1.49
N GLY A 41 6.70 1.36 -1.51
CA GLY A 41 7.24 2.44 -0.70
C GLY A 41 6.99 2.23 0.79
N GLU A 42 6.85 3.32 1.53
CA GLU A 42 6.50 3.30 2.96
C GLU A 42 5.00 3.06 3.14
N ILE A 43 4.55 1.81 2.98
CA ILE A 43 3.12 1.46 2.93
C ILE A 43 2.31 1.94 4.15
N THR A 44 2.94 1.99 5.34
CA THR A 44 2.29 2.46 6.58
C THR A 44 1.94 3.96 6.54
N SER A 45 2.60 4.73 5.67
CA SER A 45 2.30 6.14 5.44
C SER A 45 0.95 6.35 4.73
N LEU A 46 0.44 5.34 4.00
CA LEU A 46 -0.83 5.41 3.27
C LEU A 46 -1.99 5.78 4.19
N THR A 47 -2.17 5.01 5.25
CA THR A 47 -3.19 5.20 6.28
C THR A 47 -2.86 6.39 7.16
N ARG A 48 -1.60 6.49 7.63
CA ARG A 48 -1.18 7.50 8.61
C ARG A 48 -1.42 8.94 8.13
N HIS A 49 -1.11 9.25 6.87
CA HIS A 49 -1.27 10.61 6.37
C HIS A 49 -1.61 10.73 4.88
N VAL A 50 -1.14 9.85 4.00
CA VAL A 50 -1.27 10.04 2.54
C VAL A 50 -2.73 10.04 2.08
N TRP A 51 -3.54 9.04 2.45
CA TRP A 51 -4.96 9.02 2.09
C TRP A 51 -5.75 10.13 2.76
N ARG A 52 -5.41 10.46 4.02
CA ARG A 52 -6.08 11.50 4.81
C ARG A 52 -5.88 12.89 4.20
N HIS A 53 -4.66 13.23 3.81
CA HIS A 53 -4.31 14.56 3.28
C HIS A 53 -4.36 14.63 1.76
N ASN A 54 -4.70 13.53 1.08
CA ASN A 54 -4.73 13.44 -0.38
C ASN A 54 -3.38 13.79 -1.03
N GLU A 55 -2.31 13.26 -0.46
CA GLU A 55 -0.93 13.47 -0.96
C GLU A 55 -0.76 12.91 -2.38
N TYR A 56 0.36 13.25 -3.03
CA TYR A 56 0.66 12.79 -4.38
C TYR A 56 1.29 11.39 -4.42
N CYS A 57 0.85 10.60 -5.39
CA CYS A 57 1.48 9.34 -5.74
C CYS A 57 2.68 9.58 -6.68
N ALA A 58 3.61 8.61 -6.76
CA ALA A 58 4.72 8.63 -7.71
C ALA A 58 4.26 8.70 -9.19
N CYS A 59 3.02 8.37 -9.50
CA CYS A 59 2.46 8.57 -10.84
C CYS A 59 2.14 10.04 -11.18
N GLY A 60 2.26 10.96 -10.22
CA GLY A 60 2.00 12.39 -10.39
C GLY A 60 0.58 12.85 -10.05
N ASN A 61 -0.36 11.92 -9.88
CA ASN A 61 -1.74 12.24 -9.46
C ASN A 61 -1.87 12.26 -7.94
N ALA A 62 -2.85 13.00 -7.43
CA ALA A 62 -3.27 12.87 -6.03
C ALA A 62 -3.67 11.41 -5.76
N ILE A 63 -3.42 10.92 -4.55
CA ILE A 63 -3.56 9.49 -4.22
C ILE A 63 -4.99 8.97 -4.43
N ARG A 64 -6.01 9.82 -4.25
CA ARG A 64 -7.42 9.46 -4.49
C ARG A 64 -7.75 9.35 -5.98
N ASP A 65 -6.96 9.99 -6.83
CA ASP A 65 -7.06 9.95 -8.30
C ASP A 65 -6.08 8.95 -8.94
N CYS A 66 -5.17 8.37 -8.16
CA CYS A 66 -4.31 7.29 -8.60
C CYS A 66 -5.15 6.02 -8.83
N SER A 67 -5.17 5.51 -10.06
CA SER A 67 -5.98 4.32 -10.42
C SER A 67 -5.64 3.08 -9.58
N PHE A 68 -4.36 2.87 -9.28
CA PHE A 68 -3.91 1.75 -8.46
C PHE A 68 -4.36 1.90 -7.00
N TRP A 69 -3.91 2.96 -6.31
CA TRP A 69 -4.16 3.10 -4.87
C TRP A 69 -5.62 3.40 -4.52
N SER A 70 -6.38 4.03 -5.42
CA SER A 70 -7.82 4.19 -5.24
C SER A 70 -8.58 2.86 -5.34
N SER A 71 -8.16 1.95 -6.23
CA SER A 71 -8.72 0.59 -6.32
C SER A 71 -8.39 -0.20 -5.05
N VAL A 72 -7.12 -0.21 -4.65
CA VAL A 72 -6.68 -0.89 -3.41
C VAL A 72 -7.46 -0.40 -2.20
N ARG A 73 -7.62 0.91 -2.04
CA ARG A 73 -8.40 1.48 -0.93
C ARG A 73 -9.87 1.02 -0.96
N ARG A 74 -10.49 1.02 -2.15
CA ARG A 74 -11.88 0.59 -2.32
C ARG A 74 -12.06 -0.88 -1.98
N GLU A 75 -11.20 -1.74 -2.51
CA GLU A 75 -11.23 -3.18 -2.26
C GLU A 75 -10.98 -3.49 -0.77
N TRP A 76 -10.04 -2.79 -0.13
CA TRP A 76 -9.77 -2.99 1.29
C TRP A 76 -10.93 -2.54 2.19
N SER A 77 -11.64 -1.47 1.81
CA SER A 77 -12.80 -0.98 2.56
C SER A 77 -14.12 -1.71 2.22
N ASP A 78 -14.14 -2.58 1.20
CA ASP A 78 -15.37 -3.25 0.78
C ASP A 78 -15.87 -4.22 1.87
N GLY A 79 -17.15 -4.08 2.24
CA GLY A 79 -17.76 -4.85 3.32
C GLY A 79 -17.23 -4.56 4.74
N GLN A 80 -16.40 -3.54 4.93
CA GLN A 80 -15.86 -3.14 6.23
C GLN A 80 -16.67 -2.00 6.87
N ASP A 81 -16.44 -1.74 8.16
CA ASP A 81 -17.03 -0.58 8.85
C ASP A 81 -16.57 0.74 8.19
N PRO A 82 -17.44 1.75 8.05
CA PRO A 82 -17.07 3.05 7.49
C PRO A 82 -15.88 3.73 8.19
N GLY A 83 -15.64 3.41 9.46
CA GLY A 83 -14.53 3.90 10.29
C GLY A 83 -13.26 3.07 10.22
N LEU A 84 -13.14 2.09 9.31
CA LEU A 84 -11.96 1.23 9.16
C LEU A 84 -10.65 2.04 9.12
N MET A 85 -10.64 3.13 8.37
CA MET A 85 -9.44 3.95 8.18
C MET A 85 -9.04 4.65 9.48
N GLU A 86 -10.00 5.26 10.17
CA GLU A 86 -9.81 5.90 11.47
C GLU A 86 -9.36 4.91 12.54
N GLU A 87 -10.00 3.73 12.59
CA GLU A 87 -9.66 2.66 13.53
C GLU A 87 -8.25 2.12 13.26
N TYR A 88 -7.90 1.85 12.00
CA TYR A 88 -6.58 1.37 11.63
C TYR A 88 -5.50 2.41 11.97
N CYS A 89 -5.74 3.69 11.68
CA CYS A 89 -4.84 4.76 12.11
C CYS A 89 -4.63 4.79 13.62
N ALA A 90 -5.69 4.60 14.41
CA ALA A 90 -5.59 4.54 15.86
C ALA A 90 -4.79 3.31 16.34
N LEU A 91 -4.95 2.16 15.69
CA LEU A 91 -4.14 0.96 15.97
C LEU A 91 -2.66 1.20 15.66
N GLN A 92 -2.33 1.82 14.52
CA GLN A 92 -0.94 2.15 14.18
C GLN A 92 -0.31 3.07 15.23
N GLN A 93 -1.00 4.14 15.66
CA GLN A 93 -0.49 5.04 16.70
C GLN A 93 -0.23 4.36 18.04
N LYS A 94 -0.93 3.25 18.31
CA LYS A 94 -0.80 2.50 19.55
C LYS A 94 0.35 1.49 19.53
N PHE A 95 0.64 0.89 18.37
CA PHE A 95 1.53 -0.27 18.26
C PHE A 95 2.82 -0.02 17.46
N GLU A 96 2.88 1.04 16.65
CA GLU A 96 4.08 1.49 15.92
C GLU A 96 4.76 2.67 16.63
#